data_AF-A0A838EVB2-F1
#
_entry.id   AF-A0A838EVB2-F1
#
_cell.length_a   1.000
_cell.length_b   1.000
_cell.length_c   1.000
_cell.angle_alpha   90.00
_cell.angle_beta   90.00
_cell.angle_gamma   90.00
#
_symmetry.space_group_name_H-M   'P 1'
#
loop_
_entity.id
_entity.type
_entity.pdbx_description
1 polymer ?
#
loop_
_entity_poly.entity_id
_entity_poly.type
_entity_poly.pdbx_seq_one_letter_code
_entity_poly.pdbx_strand_id
1 'polypeptide(L)'
;HEDTNDTNYLAPTPAGFKVLSIWGSARYNATAQLCALMYSTYTGRTDFADWARGQMDYIMGKNPLNRSYIVGFGANAASRPHHRAAHGSFNDNLFDPIDHHHILWGGLVGGPDPQDHHTDAIDDFIYNEVAIDYNAGLVGALAGLYIYYGQGQKILEDFPPAEPEVDQYFVEAMENDRHITLILHNDSIHPPHFERNIKVRYFFNSDQLQAVSKTFEDIAVQIFIDEQKTISEEAVAVRGPLIWNVRTGMYYYDFDWSGYDIWGRRTLEFALTSATNPQGWDPKNDWSCQDLTSTQKLTPYIPVYLNGQLAYGEEPPTP
;
A
#
# COMPACT_ATOMS: atom_id res chain seq x y z
N HIS A 1 20.38 41.66 -17.09
CA HIS A 1 20.09 42.94 -16.41
C HIS A 1 20.62 44.07 -17.28
N GLU A 2 19.94 45.22 -17.26
CA GLU A 2 20.43 46.45 -17.92
C GLU A 2 21.55 47.12 -17.10
N ASP A 3 21.61 46.84 -15.79
CA ASP A 3 22.73 47.22 -14.92
C ASP A 3 23.79 46.12 -14.89
N THR A 4 25.00 46.44 -15.37
CA THR A 4 26.14 45.52 -15.37
C THR A 4 26.78 45.33 -13.99
N ASN A 5 26.38 46.13 -12.99
CA ASN A 5 26.87 46.03 -11.62
C ASN A 5 25.95 45.22 -10.70
N ASP A 6 24.79 44.79 -11.18
CA ASP A 6 23.89 43.92 -10.42
C ASP A 6 24.47 42.51 -10.34
N THR A 7 25.03 42.19 -9.18
CA THR A 7 25.64 40.89 -8.86
C THR A 7 24.76 40.05 -7.95
N ASN A 8 23.53 40.49 -7.64
CA ASN A 8 22.69 39.87 -6.64
C ASN A 8 21.90 38.68 -7.20
N TYR A 9 22.64 37.66 -7.64
CA TYR A 9 22.08 36.42 -8.16
C TYR A 9 21.89 35.40 -7.04
N LEU A 10 20.83 34.61 -7.15
CA LEU A 10 20.68 33.42 -6.32
C LEU A 10 21.89 32.50 -6.51
N ALA A 11 22.62 32.22 -5.44
CA ALA A 11 23.77 31.32 -5.48
C ALA A 11 23.33 29.92 -5.94
N PRO A 12 24.04 29.28 -6.89
CA PRO A 12 23.76 27.89 -7.24
C PRO A 12 24.29 26.94 -6.15
N THR A 13 23.74 25.73 -6.12
CA THR A 13 24.38 24.58 -5.48
C THR A 13 25.72 24.25 -6.15
N PRO A 14 26.59 23.42 -5.53
CA PRO A 14 27.82 22.95 -6.17
C PRO A 14 27.64 22.39 -7.59
N ALA A 15 26.51 21.74 -7.88
CA ALA A 15 26.19 21.20 -9.21
C ALA A 15 25.35 22.15 -10.11
N GLY A 16 25.14 23.40 -9.70
CA GLY A 16 24.54 24.43 -10.56
C GLY A 16 23.02 24.61 -10.44
N PHE A 17 22.36 23.91 -9.50
CA PHE A 17 20.92 24.02 -9.29
C PHE A 17 20.57 25.30 -8.51
N LYS A 18 19.43 25.91 -8.79
CA LYS A 18 18.97 27.12 -8.11
C LYS A 18 17.97 26.78 -7.02
N VAL A 19 18.36 27.01 -5.77
CA VAL A 19 17.56 26.72 -4.57
C VAL A 19 17.12 28.03 -3.92
N LEU A 20 15.84 28.39 -4.06
CA LEU A 20 15.28 29.58 -3.41
C LEU A 20 14.96 29.32 -1.93
N SER A 21 14.46 28.12 -1.64
CA SER A 21 14.07 27.65 -0.33
C SER A 21 14.31 26.15 -0.26
N ILE A 22 14.64 25.64 0.92
CA ILE A 22 14.74 24.20 1.18
C ILE A 22 13.38 23.50 1.07
N TRP A 23 12.29 24.23 1.35
CA TRP A 23 10.92 23.72 1.20
C TRP A 23 10.46 23.87 -0.25
N GLY A 24 10.41 22.76 -0.98
CA GLY A 24 10.00 22.74 -2.38
C GLY A 24 10.98 23.50 -3.28
N SER A 25 12.27 23.18 -3.16
CA SER A 25 13.32 23.76 -4.00
C SER A 25 13.04 23.50 -5.49
N ALA A 26 12.62 22.29 -5.85
CA ALA A 26 12.22 21.93 -7.21
C ALA A 26 10.96 22.68 -7.68
N ARG A 27 9.98 22.91 -6.80
CA ARG A 27 8.77 23.71 -7.11
C ARG A 27 9.11 25.14 -7.53
N TYR A 28 9.93 25.82 -6.73
CA TYR A 28 10.32 27.20 -7.05
C TYR A 28 11.14 27.26 -8.32
N ASN A 29 12.06 26.31 -8.48
CA ASN A 29 12.91 26.22 -9.64
C ASN A 29 12.09 25.99 -10.92
N ALA A 30 11.23 24.98 -10.95
CA ALA A 30 10.36 24.68 -12.09
C ALA A 30 9.42 25.85 -12.44
N THR A 31 8.88 26.55 -11.43
CA THR A 31 8.08 27.76 -11.67
C THR A 31 8.89 28.90 -12.29
N ALA A 32 10.15 29.09 -11.84
CA ALA A 32 11.04 30.07 -12.45
C ALA A 32 11.41 29.71 -13.90
N GLN A 33 11.56 28.42 -14.21
CA GLN A 33 11.76 27.94 -15.59
C GLN A 33 10.59 28.32 -16.49
N LEU A 34 9.34 28.12 -16.04
CA LEU A 34 8.15 28.55 -16.78
C LEU A 34 8.21 30.05 -17.11
N CYS A 35 8.50 30.90 -16.12
CA CYS A 35 8.65 32.34 -16.34
C CYS A 35 9.76 32.67 -17.34
N ALA A 36 10.92 32.01 -17.24
CA ALA A 36 12.05 32.19 -18.14
C ALA A 36 11.69 31.82 -19.59
N LEU A 37 11.01 30.69 -19.81
CA LEU A 37 10.58 30.23 -21.14
C LEU A 37 9.52 31.14 -21.76
N MET A 38 8.61 31.68 -20.95
CA MET A 38 7.66 32.70 -21.40
C MET A 38 8.39 33.97 -21.83
N TYR A 39 9.38 34.42 -21.04
CA TYR A 39 10.17 35.59 -21.39
C TYR A 39 11.01 35.38 -22.66
N SER A 40 11.61 34.19 -22.84
CA SER A 40 12.27 33.79 -24.09
C SER A 40 11.33 33.93 -25.29
N THR A 41 10.08 33.49 -25.14
CA THR A 41 9.10 33.52 -26.22
C THR A 41 8.75 34.96 -26.61
N TYR A 42 8.63 35.85 -25.63
CA TYR A 42 8.29 37.25 -25.87
C TYR A 42 9.46 38.06 -26.45
N THR A 43 10.69 37.77 -26.01
CA THR A 43 11.87 38.60 -26.33
C THR A 43 12.79 38.03 -27.39
N GLY A 44 12.65 36.74 -27.72
CA GLY A 44 13.59 36.00 -28.56
C GLY A 44 14.91 35.66 -27.88
N ARG A 45 15.06 35.93 -26.57
CA ARG A 45 16.28 35.60 -25.81
C ARG A 45 16.33 34.13 -25.43
N THR A 46 17.15 33.36 -26.16
CA THR A 46 17.28 31.91 -25.98
C THR A 46 18.09 31.50 -24.75
N ASP A 47 18.89 32.40 -24.19
CA ASP A 47 19.71 32.10 -23.01
C ASP A 47 18.88 31.76 -21.76
N PHE A 48 17.66 32.30 -21.66
CA PHE A 48 16.69 31.92 -20.62
C PHE A 48 16.13 30.51 -20.84
N ALA A 49 15.88 30.11 -22.09
CA ALA A 49 15.46 28.76 -22.43
C ALA A 49 16.60 27.76 -22.17
N ASP A 50 17.85 28.12 -22.48
CA ASP A 50 19.03 27.28 -22.21
C ASP A 50 19.25 27.10 -20.71
N TRP A 51 19.07 28.15 -19.91
CA TRP A 51 19.09 28.06 -18.44
C TRP A 51 17.97 27.14 -17.94
N ALA A 52 16.74 27.33 -18.44
CA ALA A 52 15.60 26.52 -18.03
C ALA A 52 15.82 25.03 -18.35
N ARG A 53 16.37 24.71 -19.53
CA ARG A 53 16.74 23.34 -19.91
C ARG A 53 17.76 22.76 -18.93
N GLY A 54 18.81 23.51 -18.58
CA GLY A 54 19.82 23.03 -17.63
C GLY A 54 19.25 22.73 -16.24
N GLN A 55 18.28 23.53 -15.77
CA GLN A 55 17.61 23.26 -14.51
C GLN A 55 16.63 22.08 -14.60
N MET A 56 15.93 21.91 -15.72
CA MET A 56 15.07 20.74 -15.93
C MET A 56 15.87 19.45 -16.05
N ASP A 57 16.99 19.46 -16.78
CA ASP A 57 17.92 18.33 -16.85
C ASP A 57 18.33 17.89 -15.44
N TYR A 58 18.61 18.84 -14.54
CA TYR A 58 18.92 18.55 -13.14
C TYR A 58 17.73 17.88 -12.43
N ILE A 59 16.50 18.42 -12.58
CA ILE A 59 15.27 17.83 -12.00
C ILE A 59 15.04 16.41 -12.53
N MET A 60 15.34 16.16 -13.81
CA MET A 60 15.17 14.87 -14.49
C MET A 60 16.29 13.85 -14.22
N GLY A 61 17.31 14.21 -13.44
CA GLY A 61 18.35 13.26 -13.01
C GLY A 61 19.78 13.61 -13.40
N LYS A 62 20.04 14.70 -14.13
CA LYS A 62 21.40 15.19 -14.39
C LYS A 62 21.94 15.97 -13.19
N ASN A 63 22.04 15.28 -12.06
CA ASN A 63 22.50 15.79 -10.78
C ASN A 63 23.47 14.79 -10.12
N PRO A 64 24.18 15.16 -9.03
CA PRO A 64 25.18 14.29 -8.40
C PRO A 64 24.65 12.93 -7.91
N LEU A 65 23.34 12.82 -7.66
CA LEU A 65 22.69 11.59 -7.21
C LEU A 65 22.16 10.74 -8.38
N ASN A 66 22.28 11.23 -9.62
CA ASN A 66 21.69 10.63 -10.81
C ASN A 66 20.18 10.33 -10.63
N ARG A 67 19.47 11.15 -9.83
CA ARG A 67 18.09 10.88 -9.38
C ARG A 67 17.10 11.84 -10.02
N SER A 68 16.07 11.32 -10.67
CA SER A 68 14.94 12.17 -11.07
C SER A 68 14.11 12.53 -9.85
N TYR A 69 13.79 13.82 -9.69
CA TYR A 69 12.85 14.29 -8.66
C TYR A 69 11.39 14.25 -9.15
N ILE A 70 11.14 13.71 -10.35
CA ILE A 70 9.80 13.45 -10.87
C ILE A 70 9.54 11.94 -10.68
N VAL A 71 8.61 11.60 -9.79
CA VAL A 71 8.27 10.22 -9.44
C VAL A 71 7.87 9.43 -10.70
N GLY A 72 8.43 8.24 -10.85
CA GLY A 72 8.25 7.36 -12.01
C GLY A 72 9.00 7.78 -13.28
N PHE A 73 9.65 8.96 -13.31
CA PHE A 73 10.40 9.38 -14.50
C PHE A 73 11.85 8.87 -14.46
N GLY A 74 12.10 7.78 -15.18
CA GLY A 74 13.43 7.14 -15.26
C GLY A 74 13.70 6.14 -14.14
N ALA A 75 14.74 5.31 -14.31
CA ALA A 75 14.99 4.15 -13.45
C ALA A 75 15.42 4.49 -12.00
N ASN A 76 15.92 5.69 -11.75
CA ASN A 76 16.37 6.16 -10.43
C ASN A 76 15.55 7.38 -9.98
N ALA A 77 14.26 7.40 -10.27
CA ALA A 77 13.37 8.43 -9.76
C ALA A 77 13.21 8.32 -8.24
N ALA A 78 12.88 9.44 -7.58
CA ALA A 78 12.36 9.42 -6.22
C ALA A 78 11.16 8.46 -6.16
N SER A 79 11.17 7.58 -5.17
CA SER A 79 10.27 6.43 -5.09
C SER A 79 9.44 6.42 -3.80
N ARG A 80 9.79 7.27 -2.83
CA ARG A 80 9.12 7.34 -1.52
C ARG A 80 8.54 8.74 -1.26
N PRO A 81 7.65 9.26 -2.13
CA PRO A 81 7.00 10.54 -1.90
C PRO A 81 6.18 10.50 -0.60
N HIS A 82 6.07 11.63 0.11
CA HIS A 82 5.25 11.77 1.31
C HIS A 82 3.75 11.81 0.95
N HIS A 83 3.21 10.72 0.38
CA HIS A 83 1.86 10.68 -0.19
C HIS A 83 1.10 9.42 0.25
N ARG A 84 0.11 9.61 1.13
CA ARG A 84 -0.66 8.53 1.79
C ARG A 84 -1.28 7.54 0.82
N ALA A 85 -1.99 8.04 -0.19
CA ALA A 85 -2.69 7.17 -1.15
C ALA A 85 -1.75 6.49 -2.14
N ALA A 86 -0.49 6.94 -2.28
CA ALA A 86 0.50 6.24 -3.08
C ALA A 86 1.23 5.18 -2.24
N HIS A 87 1.50 5.52 -0.97
CA HIS A 87 2.07 4.60 0.01
C HIS A 87 1.16 3.40 0.26
N GLY A 88 -0.12 3.63 0.55
CA GLY A 88 -1.13 2.57 0.66
C GLY A 88 -1.09 1.78 1.98
N SER A 89 -0.70 2.39 3.11
CA SER A 89 -0.70 1.71 4.42
C SER A 89 -2.08 1.20 4.85
N PHE A 90 -2.13 -0.04 5.34
CA PHE A 90 -3.34 -0.67 5.90
C PHE A 90 -3.54 -0.44 7.41
N ASN A 91 -2.53 0.10 8.09
CA ASN A 91 -2.49 0.17 9.56
C ASN A 91 -2.02 1.52 10.11
N ASP A 92 -2.15 2.59 9.31
CA ASP A 92 -1.75 3.97 9.65
C ASP A 92 -0.28 4.07 10.12
N ASN A 93 0.60 3.28 9.50
CA ASN A 93 2.01 3.25 9.79
C ASN A 93 2.81 3.69 8.57
N LEU A 94 3.56 4.78 8.69
CA LEU A 94 4.38 5.31 7.62
C LEU A 94 5.49 4.35 7.14
N PHE A 95 5.89 3.39 7.97
CA PHE A 95 6.94 2.43 7.66
C PHE A 95 6.39 1.06 7.23
N ASP A 96 5.06 0.94 7.08
CA ASP A 96 4.40 -0.29 6.66
C ASP A 96 3.28 0.01 5.63
N PRO A 97 3.47 -0.36 4.35
CA PRO A 97 4.62 -1.10 3.82
C PRO A 97 5.92 -0.27 3.79
N ILE A 98 7.07 -0.94 3.62
CA ILE A 98 8.37 -0.28 3.45
C ILE A 98 8.44 0.47 2.12
N ASP A 99 7.84 -0.10 1.08
CA ASP A 99 7.78 0.46 -0.27
C ASP A 99 6.32 0.77 -0.63
N HIS A 100 6.11 1.84 -1.38
CA HIS A 100 4.77 2.27 -1.79
C HIS A 100 4.09 1.22 -2.67
N HIS A 101 2.79 0.99 -2.43
CA HIS A 101 1.97 0.13 -3.28
C HIS A 101 1.78 0.71 -4.70
N HIS A 102 1.74 2.04 -4.82
CA HIS A 102 1.46 2.71 -6.09
C HIS A 102 2.53 3.69 -6.50
N ILE A 103 2.70 3.84 -7.81
CA ILE A 103 3.57 4.89 -8.37
C ILE A 103 2.76 6.17 -8.56
N LEU A 104 3.17 7.25 -7.87
CA LEU A 104 2.60 8.59 -8.07
C LEU A 104 3.19 9.25 -9.33
N TRP A 105 2.85 8.70 -10.50
CA TRP A 105 3.40 9.11 -11.79
C TRP A 105 3.40 10.63 -12.00
N GLY A 106 4.58 11.19 -12.25
CA GLY A 106 4.75 12.60 -12.55
C GLY A 106 4.78 13.52 -11.32
N GLY A 107 4.61 13.01 -10.09
CA GLY A 107 4.71 13.81 -8.87
C GLY A 107 6.08 14.45 -8.73
N LEU A 108 6.15 15.78 -8.61
CA LEU A 108 7.41 16.48 -8.34
C LEU A 108 7.65 16.48 -6.83
N VAL A 109 8.70 15.81 -6.37
CA VAL A 109 9.11 15.88 -4.97
C VAL A 109 9.78 17.23 -4.65
N GLY A 110 9.92 17.55 -3.37
CA GLY A 110 10.49 18.81 -2.89
C GLY A 110 11.84 19.19 -3.50
N GLY A 111 12.69 18.21 -3.81
CA GLY A 111 14.00 18.44 -4.42
C GLY A 111 15.12 18.62 -3.40
N PRO A 112 16.35 18.92 -3.85
CA PRO A 112 17.52 18.88 -2.98
C PRO A 112 17.66 20.12 -2.11
N ASP A 113 18.57 20.02 -1.13
CA ASP A 113 19.09 21.16 -0.38
C ASP A 113 20.14 21.98 -1.19
N PRO A 114 20.65 23.10 -0.64
CA PRO A 114 21.68 23.91 -1.30
C PRO A 114 23.04 23.22 -1.50
N GLN A 115 23.23 22.01 -0.97
CA GLN A 115 24.43 21.19 -1.09
C GLN A 115 24.24 20.02 -2.08
N ASP A 116 23.15 20.00 -2.85
CA ASP A 116 22.77 18.91 -3.76
C ASP A 116 22.41 17.59 -3.05
N HIS A 117 22.10 17.63 -1.74
CA HIS A 117 21.69 16.43 -1.01
C HIS A 117 20.18 16.22 -1.09
N HIS A 118 19.77 14.96 -1.15
CA HIS A 118 18.38 14.52 -1.10
C HIS A 118 18.31 13.09 -0.57
N THR A 119 17.51 12.87 0.46
CA THR A 119 17.18 11.53 1.00
C THR A 119 15.82 11.11 0.44
N ASP A 120 15.72 9.92 -0.14
CA ASP A 120 14.43 9.37 -0.64
C ASP A 120 13.81 8.52 0.48
N ALA A 121 13.08 9.18 1.37
CA ALA A 121 12.49 8.60 2.55
C ALA A 121 11.12 9.22 2.80
N ILE A 122 10.14 8.36 3.09
CA ILE A 122 8.74 8.75 3.23
C ILE A 122 8.52 9.71 4.42
N ASP A 123 9.35 9.66 5.46
CA ASP A 123 9.28 10.54 6.64
C ASP A 123 9.98 11.89 6.44
N ASP A 124 10.73 12.06 5.34
CA ASP A 124 11.32 13.34 4.96
C ASP A 124 10.31 14.19 4.17
N PHE A 125 9.41 14.85 4.91
CA PHE A 125 8.41 15.77 4.37
C PHE A 125 8.99 17.09 3.82
N ILE A 126 10.32 17.26 3.76
CA ILE A 126 10.95 18.41 3.10
C ILE A 126 11.38 18.00 1.69
N TYR A 127 12.19 16.95 1.58
CA TYR A 127 12.68 16.45 0.30
C TYR A 127 11.61 15.72 -0.50
N ASN A 128 10.73 14.95 0.14
CA ASN A 128 9.77 14.07 -0.51
C ASN A 128 8.32 14.57 -0.51
N GLU A 129 8.06 15.79 -0.02
CA GLU A 129 6.72 16.39 -0.16
C GLU A 129 6.32 16.51 -1.63
N VAL A 130 5.04 16.25 -1.90
CA VAL A 130 4.43 16.37 -3.23
C VAL A 130 3.15 17.18 -3.13
N ALA A 131 2.97 18.14 -4.03
CA ALA A 131 1.80 19.03 -3.99
C ALA A 131 1.39 19.51 -5.37
N ILE A 132 0.12 19.94 -5.48
CA ILE A 132 -0.44 20.48 -6.73
C ILE A 132 0.38 21.67 -7.24
N ASP A 133 0.81 22.57 -6.36
CA ASP A 133 1.59 23.74 -6.75
C ASP A 133 3.02 23.39 -7.19
N TYR A 134 3.57 22.24 -6.75
CA TYR A 134 4.88 21.76 -7.19
C TYR A 134 4.82 21.37 -8.67
N ASN A 135 3.75 20.68 -9.05
CA ASN A 135 3.52 20.25 -10.42
C ASN A 135 3.07 21.37 -11.37
N ALA A 136 2.43 22.43 -10.88
CA ALA A 136 1.92 23.52 -11.73
C ALA A 136 3.02 24.21 -12.55
N GLY A 137 4.11 24.61 -11.89
CA GLY A 137 5.28 25.19 -12.55
C GLY A 137 6.00 24.19 -13.46
N LEU A 138 6.10 22.92 -13.02
CA LEU A 138 6.71 21.83 -13.78
C LEU A 138 6.02 21.63 -15.13
N VAL A 139 4.70 21.48 -15.16
CA VAL A 139 3.94 21.24 -16.39
C VAL A 139 4.13 22.39 -17.38
N GLY A 140 4.08 23.63 -16.90
CA GLY A 140 4.34 24.80 -17.76
C GLY A 140 5.77 24.83 -18.31
N ALA A 141 6.76 24.54 -17.47
CA ALA A 141 8.16 24.49 -17.91
C ALA A 141 8.41 23.38 -18.94
N LEU A 142 7.85 22.18 -18.72
CA LEU A 142 7.92 21.07 -19.68
C LEU A 142 7.29 21.44 -21.03
N ALA A 143 6.13 22.10 -21.03
CA ALA A 143 5.48 22.55 -22.26
C ALA A 143 6.35 23.55 -23.03
N GLY A 144 6.94 24.54 -22.33
CA GLY A 144 7.89 25.46 -22.95
C GLY A 144 9.12 24.75 -23.51
N LEU A 145 9.74 23.87 -22.74
CA LEU A 145 10.91 23.10 -23.18
C LEU A 145 10.60 22.19 -24.36
N TYR A 146 9.40 21.62 -24.43
CA TYR A 146 8.96 20.85 -25.60
C TYR A 146 8.94 21.73 -26.86
N ILE A 147 8.41 22.95 -26.77
CA ILE A 147 8.37 23.90 -27.90
C ILE A 147 9.79 24.25 -28.37
N TYR A 148 10.73 24.48 -27.46
CA TYR A 148 12.09 24.90 -27.80
C TYR A 148 13.01 23.75 -28.21
N TYR A 149 12.89 22.58 -27.59
CA TYR A 149 13.89 21.50 -27.68
C TYR A 149 13.30 20.10 -27.90
N GLY A 150 12.00 19.92 -27.70
CA GLY A 150 11.35 18.59 -27.69
C GLY A 150 10.47 18.29 -28.89
N GLN A 151 10.37 19.18 -29.89
CA GLN A 151 9.50 18.96 -31.05
C GLN A 151 9.81 17.63 -31.74
N GLY A 152 8.78 16.79 -31.89
CA GLY A 152 8.91 15.44 -32.47
C GLY A 152 9.14 14.33 -31.45
N GLN A 153 9.35 14.65 -30.16
CA GLN A 153 9.27 13.65 -29.09
C GLN A 153 7.87 13.06 -29.04
N LYS A 154 7.80 11.76 -28.79
CA LYS A 154 6.56 11.00 -28.65
C LYS A 154 6.29 10.72 -27.18
N ILE A 155 5.01 10.61 -26.85
CA ILE A 155 4.59 10.06 -25.56
C ILE A 155 4.97 8.58 -25.47
N LEU A 156 5.03 8.06 -24.24
CA LEU A 156 5.02 6.63 -24.03
C LEU A 156 3.63 6.10 -24.39
N GLU A 157 3.58 5.13 -25.30
CA GLU A 157 2.35 4.38 -25.60
C GLU A 157 1.98 3.53 -24.37
N ASP A 158 0.69 3.26 -24.19
CA ASP A 158 0.16 2.42 -23.10
C ASP A 158 0.58 2.85 -21.67
N PHE A 159 0.61 4.17 -21.44
CA PHE A 159 0.93 4.75 -20.14
C PHE A 159 -0.34 5.17 -19.36
N PRO A 160 -0.42 4.91 -18.04
CA PRO A 160 0.55 4.18 -17.22
C PRO A 160 0.45 2.65 -17.44
N PRO A 161 1.55 1.90 -17.28
CA PRO A 161 1.48 0.45 -17.24
C PRO A 161 0.60 0.00 -16.07
N ALA A 162 -0.11 -1.11 -16.24
CA ALA A 162 -0.90 -1.71 -15.17
C ALA A 162 0.00 -2.16 -14.01
N GLU A 163 -0.43 -1.88 -12.78
CA GLU A 163 0.22 -2.41 -11.58
C GLU A 163 -0.02 -3.93 -11.49
N PRO A 164 0.90 -4.70 -10.89
CA PRO A 164 0.73 -6.14 -10.72
C PRO A 164 -0.56 -6.48 -9.97
N GLU A 165 -1.18 -7.62 -10.30
CA GLU A 165 -2.28 -8.15 -9.49
C GLU A 165 -1.79 -8.47 -8.07
N VAL A 166 -2.67 -8.26 -7.10
CA VAL A 166 -2.41 -8.54 -5.68
C VAL A 166 -3.54 -9.39 -5.11
N ASP A 167 -3.21 -10.25 -4.16
CA ASP A 167 -4.20 -10.95 -3.36
C ASP A 167 -4.85 -9.94 -2.40
N GLN A 168 -6.09 -9.57 -2.68
CA GLN A 168 -6.80 -8.54 -1.93
C GLN A 168 -7.40 -9.07 -0.63
N TYR A 169 -7.74 -10.36 -0.59
CA TYR A 169 -8.38 -10.97 0.55
C TYR A 169 -7.65 -12.25 0.90
N PHE A 170 -7.20 -12.37 2.14
CA PHE A 170 -6.50 -13.57 2.60
C PHE A 170 -6.54 -13.66 4.12
N VAL A 171 -6.03 -14.78 4.64
CA VAL A 171 -5.90 -15.01 6.08
C VAL A 171 -4.44 -15.30 6.42
N GLU A 172 -3.93 -14.57 7.41
CA GLU A 172 -2.79 -15.03 8.19
C GLU A 172 -3.28 -15.71 9.47
N ALA A 173 -2.61 -16.78 9.90
CA ALA A 173 -2.98 -17.47 11.13
C ALA A 173 -1.78 -18.07 11.85
N MET A 174 -1.99 -18.38 13.13
CA MET A 174 -1.08 -19.15 13.98
C MET A 174 -1.86 -20.02 14.96
N GLU A 175 -1.22 -21.10 15.41
CA GLU A 175 -1.69 -21.96 16.49
C GLU A 175 -0.71 -21.87 17.67
N ASN A 176 -1.21 -21.53 18.85
CA ASN A 176 -0.40 -21.51 20.07
C ASN A 176 -1.21 -22.03 21.25
N ASP A 177 -0.78 -23.15 21.83
CA ASP A 177 -1.42 -23.81 22.98
C ASP A 177 -2.94 -23.99 22.80
N ARG A 178 -3.34 -24.54 21.64
CA ARG A 178 -4.74 -24.79 21.23
C ARG A 178 -5.55 -23.54 20.87
N HIS A 179 -4.97 -22.36 20.97
CA HIS A 179 -5.61 -21.13 20.52
C HIS A 179 -5.24 -20.88 19.06
N ILE A 180 -6.25 -20.59 18.25
CA ILE A 180 -6.09 -20.16 16.86
C ILE A 180 -6.26 -18.66 16.82
N THR A 181 -5.20 -17.95 16.43
CA THR A 181 -5.31 -16.57 16.01
C THR A 181 -5.40 -16.56 14.49
N LEU A 182 -6.50 -16.05 13.95
CA LEU A 182 -6.63 -15.73 12.53
C LEU A 182 -6.76 -14.22 12.36
N ILE A 183 -6.22 -13.72 11.25
CA ILE A 183 -6.27 -12.32 10.86
C ILE A 183 -6.80 -12.31 9.43
N LEU A 184 -8.03 -11.83 9.27
CA LEU A 184 -8.63 -11.56 7.96
C LEU A 184 -8.06 -10.26 7.41
N HIS A 185 -7.57 -10.30 6.18
CA HIS A 185 -7.13 -9.12 5.43
C HIS A 185 -8.16 -8.77 4.35
N ASN A 186 -8.53 -7.49 4.27
CA ASN A 186 -8.97 -6.83 3.05
C ASN A 186 -7.92 -5.75 2.72
N ASP A 187 -6.94 -6.15 1.95
CA ASP A 187 -5.82 -5.35 1.50
C ASP A 187 -6.06 -4.87 0.06
N SER A 188 -7.32 -4.58 -0.28
CA SER A 188 -7.67 -3.95 -1.55
C SER A 188 -6.98 -2.60 -1.69
N ILE A 189 -6.30 -2.42 -2.83
CA ILE A 189 -5.53 -1.22 -3.18
C ILE A 189 -5.81 -0.71 -4.60
N HIS A 190 -6.52 -1.48 -5.44
CA HIS A 190 -6.81 -1.15 -6.84
C HIS A 190 -8.32 -0.96 -7.14
N PRO A 191 -9.04 0.03 -6.58
CA PRO A 191 -8.69 0.96 -5.49
C PRO A 191 -9.00 0.37 -4.10
N PRO A 192 -8.58 1.00 -2.98
CA PRO A 192 -9.03 0.60 -1.65
C PRO A 192 -10.53 0.78 -1.48
N HIS A 193 -11.20 -0.24 -0.93
CA HIS A 193 -12.64 -0.22 -0.70
C HIS A 193 -13.08 -1.13 0.44
N PHE A 194 -14.19 -0.77 1.09
CA PHE A 194 -14.81 -1.59 2.11
C PHE A 194 -15.57 -2.77 1.49
N GLU A 195 -15.46 -3.92 2.14
CA GLU A 195 -16.32 -5.06 1.90
C GLU A 195 -17.30 -5.26 3.05
N ARG A 196 -18.54 -5.62 2.72
CA ARG A 196 -19.64 -5.77 3.69
C ARG A 196 -20.25 -7.17 3.76
N ASN A 197 -19.73 -8.11 3.00
CA ASN A 197 -20.25 -9.48 2.92
C ASN A 197 -19.08 -10.46 2.83
N ILE A 198 -18.22 -10.38 3.85
CA ILE A 198 -16.98 -11.15 3.95
C ILE A 198 -17.03 -12.05 5.17
N LYS A 199 -16.60 -13.29 5.00
CA LYS A 199 -16.48 -14.27 6.08
C LYS A 199 -15.28 -15.17 5.84
N VAL A 200 -14.83 -15.83 6.90
CA VAL A 200 -13.86 -16.92 6.80
C VAL A 200 -14.45 -18.21 7.33
N ARG A 201 -13.91 -19.34 6.88
CA ARG A 201 -14.36 -20.66 7.30
C ARG A 201 -13.22 -21.43 7.95
N TYR A 202 -13.45 -21.89 9.18
CA TYR A 202 -12.52 -22.76 9.90
C TYR A 202 -13.05 -24.20 9.86
N PHE A 203 -12.28 -25.09 9.24
CA PHE A 203 -12.61 -26.50 9.05
C PHE A 203 -11.88 -27.39 10.04
N PHE A 204 -12.61 -28.37 10.57
CA PHE A 204 -12.12 -29.30 11.57
C PHE A 204 -12.77 -30.67 11.43
N ASN A 205 -12.11 -31.71 11.94
CA ASN A 205 -12.56 -33.09 11.80
C ASN A 205 -13.17 -33.62 13.10
N SER A 206 -14.21 -34.45 12.94
CA SER A 206 -14.86 -35.25 13.97
C SER A 206 -14.00 -36.29 14.71
N ASP A 207 -12.78 -36.60 14.26
CA ASP A 207 -11.98 -37.70 14.81
C ASP A 207 -11.75 -37.60 16.33
N GLN A 208 -11.77 -36.38 16.89
CA GLN A 208 -11.59 -36.14 18.32
C GLN A 208 -12.89 -36.09 19.13
N LEU A 209 -14.06 -36.17 18.48
CA LEU A 209 -15.36 -36.05 19.13
C LEU A 209 -15.49 -36.99 20.32
N GLN A 210 -15.17 -38.28 20.15
CA GLN A 210 -15.37 -39.27 21.21
C GLN A 210 -14.56 -38.96 22.49
N ALA A 211 -13.48 -38.20 22.38
CA ALA A 211 -12.62 -37.81 23.51
C ALA A 211 -13.10 -36.54 24.24
N VAL A 212 -13.90 -35.69 23.58
CA VAL A 212 -14.28 -34.37 24.10
C VAL A 212 -15.79 -34.19 24.28
N SER A 213 -16.63 -34.86 23.47
CA SER A 213 -18.08 -34.73 23.44
C SER A 213 -18.81 -36.02 23.04
N LYS A 214 -20.11 -36.13 23.35
CA LYS A 214 -20.99 -37.19 22.83
C LYS A 214 -21.66 -36.83 21.51
N THR A 215 -21.84 -35.54 21.23
CA THR A 215 -22.47 -35.06 19.99
C THR A 215 -21.74 -33.83 19.43
N PHE A 216 -21.84 -33.61 18.12
CA PHE A 216 -21.20 -32.46 17.48
C PHE A 216 -21.82 -31.12 17.89
N GLU A 217 -23.12 -31.13 18.23
CA GLU A 217 -23.88 -29.96 18.68
C GLU A 217 -23.33 -29.38 20.00
N ASP A 218 -22.53 -30.15 20.75
CA ASP A 218 -21.92 -29.71 21.99
C ASP A 218 -20.54 -29.04 21.79
N ILE A 219 -20.01 -28.99 20.56
CA ILE A 219 -18.80 -28.21 20.26
C ILE A 219 -19.19 -26.73 20.19
N ALA A 220 -18.43 -25.89 20.87
CA ALA A 220 -18.62 -24.46 20.91
C ALA A 220 -17.31 -23.71 20.64
N VAL A 221 -17.41 -22.50 20.10
CA VAL A 221 -16.27 -21.59 19.97
C VAL A 221 -16.18 -20.71 21.21
N GLN A 222 -15.02 -20.73 21.87
CA GLN A 222 -14.66 -19.72 22.87
C GLN A 222 -13.79 -18.66 22.20
N ILE A 223 -14.26 -17.42 22.16
CA ILE A 223 -13.51 -16.27 21.61
C ILE A 223 -12.74 -15.58 22.75
N PHE A 224 -11.44 -15.36 22.54
CA PHE A 224 -10.53 -14.66 23.45
C PHE A 224 -10.24 -13.23 22.99
N ILE A 225 -10.08 -13.04 21.67
CA ILE A 225 -9.88 -11.73 21.04
C ILE A 225 -10.88 -11.59 19.91
N ASP A 226 -11.59 -10.45 19.88
CA ASP A 226 -12.46 -10.03 18.78
C ASP A 226 -12.18 -8.55 18.49
N GLU A 227 -11.38 -8.29 17.47
CA GLU A 227 -11.04 -6.92 17.05
C GLU A 227 -12.28 -6.18 16.51
N GLN A 228 -13.22 -6.89 15.88
CA GLN A 228 -14.47 -6.29 15.38
C GLN A 228 -15.33 -5.76 16.54
N LYS A 229 -15.47 -6.54 17.61
CA LYS A 229 -16.15 -6.11 18.83
C LYS A 229 -15.47 -4.92 19.49
N THR A 230 -14.15 -4.86 19.44
CA THR A 230 -13.38 -3.75 19.99
C THR A 230 -13.61 -2.45 19.20
N ILE A 231 -13.75 -2.55 17.88
CA ILE A 231 -13.96 -1.40 16.98
C ILE A 231 -15.43 -0.93 16.99
N SER A 232 -16.39 -1.85 17.02
CA SER A 232 -17.81 -1.56 16.76
C SER A 232 -18.77 -1.87 17.90
N GLU A 233 -18.29 -2.38 19.03
CA GLU A 233 -19.06 -2.93 20.16
C GLU A 233 -19.87 -4.20 19.83
N GLU A 234 -20.04 -4.55 18.56
CA GLU A 234 -20.71 -5.76 18.09
C GLU A 234 -19.70 -6.84 17.69
N ALA A 235 -19.97 -8.08 18.13
CA ALA A 235 -19.09 -9.21 17.89
C ALA A 235 -19.26 -9.80 16.48
N VAL A 236 -18.20 -10.47 15.99
CA VAL A 236 -18.30 -11.30 14.79
C VAL A 236 -19.40 -12.35 14.95
N ALA A 237 -20.17 -12.61 13.90
CA ALA A 237 -21.18 -13.67 13.95
C ALA A 237 -20.51 -15.04 13.78
N VAL A 238 -20.65 -15.90 14.77
CA VAL A 238 -20.19 -17.30 14.72
C VAL A 238 -21.35 -18.18 14.28
N ARG A 239 -21.20 -18.92 13.19
CA ARG A 239 -22.22 -19.85 12.70
C ARG A 239 -21.67 -21.26 12.61
N GLY A 240 -22.24 -22.14 13.41
CA GLY A 240 -21.93 -23.56 13.39
C GLY A 240 -22.09 -24.22 14.76
N PRO A 241 -21.61 -25.45 14.88
CA PRO A 241 -20.88 -26.17 13.83
C PRO A 241 -21.80 -26.59 12.67
N LEU A 242 -21.29 -26.53 11.43
CA LEU A 242 -22.00 -26.97 10.22
C LEU A 242 -21.28 -28.15 9.57
N ILE A 243 -22.04 -29.02 8.92
CA ILE A 243 -21.50 -30.19 8.22
C ILE A 243 -20.93 -29.76 6.86
N TRP A 244 -19.65 -30.02 6.63
CA TRP A 244 -19.05 -29.95 5.29
C TRP A 244 -19.27 -31.25 4.53
N ASN A 245 -18.89 -32.38 5.16
CA ASN A 245 -18.97 -33.69 4.55
C ASN A 245 -19.13 -34.79 5.60
N VAL A 246 -20.32 -35.40 5.63
CA VAL A 246 -20.66 -36.49 6.56
C VAL A 246 -19.80 -37.74 6.38
N ARG A 247 -19.28 -38.00 5.17
CA ARG A 247 -18.51 -39.23 4.88
C ARG A 247 -17.09 -39.15 5.41
N THR A 248 -16.50 -37.96 5.36
CA THR A 248 -15.15 -37.71 5.86
C THR A 248 -15.16 -37.18 7.30
N GLY A 249 -16.33 -36.90 7.86
CA GLY A 249 -16.43 -36.33 9.20
C GLY A 249 -15.92 -34.88 9.26
N MET A 250 -16.00 -34.15 8.16
CA MET A 250 -15.52 -32.76 8.06
C MET A 250 -16.64 -31.77 8.38
N TYR A 251 -16.33 -30.78 9.21
CA TYR A 251 -17.25 -29.75 9.67
C TYR A 251 -16.55 -28.39 9.66
N TYR A 252 -17.33 -27.34 9.90
CA TYR A 252 -16.78 -25.99 9.96
C TYR A 252 -17.58 -25.03 10.85
N TYR A 253 -16.92 -23.95 11.22
CA TYR A 253 -17.56 -22.70 11.64
C TYR A 253 -17.33 -21.62 10.59
N ASP A 254 -18.37 -20.84 10.30
CA ASP A 254 -18.21 -19.55 9.63
C ASP A 254 -18.03 -18.46 10.69
N PHE A 255 -16.99 -17.64 10.53
CA PHE A 255 -16.84 -16.35 11.21
C PHE A 255 -17.22 -15.27 10.21
N ASP A 256 -18.37 -14.63 10.44
CA ASP A 256 -19.05 -13.79 9.46
C ASP A 256 -19.09 -12.32 9.90
N TRP A 257 -18.43 -11.46 9.12
CA TRP A 257 -18.41 -10.00 9.29
C TRP A 257 -19.44 -9.29 8.39
N SER A 258 -20.37 -10.04 7.79
CA SER A 258 -21.41 -9.45 6.96
C SER A 258 -22.20 -8.39 7.72
N GLY A 259 -22.32 -7.21 7.11
CA GLY A 259 -22.94 -6.03 7.71
C GLY A 259 -21.96 -4.99 8.22
N TYR A 260 -20.68 -5.33 8.43
CA TYR A 260 -19.64 -4.38 8.84
C TYR A 260 -18.86 -3.84 7.63
N ASP A 261 -18.29 -2.64 7.75
CA ASP A 261 -17.36 -2.10 6.76
C ASP A 261 -15.95 -2.64 7.04
N ILE A 262 -15.51 -3.61 6.25
CA ILE A 262 -14.20 -4.27 6.39
C ILE A 262 -13.25 -3.74 5.33
N TRP A 263 -12.22 -3.02 5.76
CA TRP A 263 -10.99 -2.69 5.01
C TRP A 263 -9.82 -2.75 5.99
N GLY A 264 -8.66 -3.21 5.55
CA GLY A 264 -7.55 -3.60 6.40
C GLY A 264 -7.82 -4.91 7.15
N ARG A 265 -7.27 -5.05 8.35
CA ARG A 265 -7.27 -6.31 9.10
C ARG A 265 -8.43 -6.49 10.09
N ARG A 266 -8.80 -7.74 10.37
CA ARG A 266 -9.64 -8.15 11.51
C ARG A 266 -9.06 -9.39 12.18
N THR A 267 -8.61 -9.23 13.42
CA THR A 267 -8.03 -10.29 14.25
C THR A 267 -9.10 -10.97 15.09
N LEU A 268 -9.08 -12.30 15.09
CA LEU A 268 -9.89 -13.16 15.94
C LEU A 268 -9.01 -14.21 16.59
N GLU A 269 -9.07 -14.34 17.91
CA GLU A 269 -8.45 -15.45 18.64
C GLU A 269 -9.53 -16.30 19.28
N PHE A 270 -9.49 -17.61 19.05
CA PHE A 270 -10.49 -18.53 19.56
C PHE A 270 -9.91 -19.93 19.84
N ALA A 271 -10.67 -20.73 20.58
CA ALA A 271 -10.48 -22.18 20.67
C ALA A 271 -11.82 -22.90 20.47
N LEU A 272 -11.77 -24.11 19.93
CA LEU A 272 -12.90 -25.02 19.99
C LEU A 272 -12.94 -25.68 21.38
N THR A 273 -14.14 -25.78 21.93
CA THR A 273 -14.39 -26.24 23.30
C THR A 273 -15.59 -27.17 23.33
N SER A 274 -15.78 -27.88 24.44
CA SER A 274 -16.99 -28.67 24.69
C SER A 274 -17.44 -28.49 26.14
N ALA A 275 -18.74 -28.63 26.40
CA ALA A 275 -19.29 -28.48 27.76
C ALA A 275 -18.68 -29.49 28.75
N THR A 276 -18.31 -30.69 28.26
CA THR A 276 -17.76 -31.78 29.07
C THR A 276 -16.24 -31.75 29.20
N ASN A 277 -15.53 -31.11 28.27
CA ASN A 277 -14.08 -30.94 28.31
C ASN A 277 -13.67 -29.61 27.64
N PRO A 278 -13.77 -28.48 28.36
CA PRO A 278 -13.52 -27.15 27.78
C PRO A 278 -12.09 -26.94 27.26
N GLN A 279 -11.13 -27.75 27.69
CA GLN A 279 -9.71 -27.68 27.30
C GLN A 279 -9.27 -28.91 26.49
N GLY A 280 -10.23 -29.71 26.03
CA GLY A 280 -9.99 -31.01 25.44
C GLY A 280 -9.64 -31.03 23.97
N TRP A 281 -9.94 -29.95 23.24
CA TRP A 281 -9.76 -29.92 21.80
C TRP A 281 -8.29 -29.72 21.42
N ASP A 282 -7.75 -30.57 20.54
CA ASP A 282 -6.45 -30.37 19.94
C ASP A 282 -6.62 -29.94 18.47
N PRO A 283 -6.39 -28.66 18.13
CA PRO A 283 -6.65 -28.18 16.78
C PRO A 283 -5.62 -28.66 15.75
N LYS A 284 -4.52 -29.32 16.16
CA LYS A 284 -3.41 -29.69 15.25
C LYS A 284 -3.80 -30.62 14.11
N ASN A 285 -4.88 -31.39 14.27
CA ASN A 285 -5.38 -32.29 13.24
C ASN A 285 -6.52 -31.66 12.40
N ASP A 286 -6.87 -30.40 12.66
CA ASP A 286 -7.90 -29.70 11.91
C ASP A 286 -7.36 -29.32 10.52
N TRP A 287 -8.20 -29.42 9.49
CA TRP A 287 -7.83 -29.02 8.12
C TRP A 287 -7.28 -27.58 8.10
N SER A 288 -7.92 -26.68 8.83
CA SER A 288 -7.53 -25.28 8.89
C SER A 288 -6.23 -25.01 9.65
N CYS A 289 -5.69 -26.00 10.37
CA CYS A 289 -4.43 -25.90 11.11
C CYS A 289 -3.24 -26.53 10.38
N GLN A 290 -3.44 -26.97 9.14
CA GLN A 290 -2.35 -27.49 8.31
C GLN A 290 -1.17 -26.50 8.27
N ASP A 291 -0.02 -27.00 8.67
CA ASP A 291 1.26 -26.29 8.75
C ASP A 291 1.29 -25.07 9.71
N LEU A 292 0.24 -24.81 10.49
CA LEU A 292 0.26 -23.73 11.48
C LEU A 292 1.20 -24.06 12.63
N THR A 293 1.86 -23.03 13.15
CA THR A 293 2.72 -23.08 14.33
C THR A 293 2.45 -21.83 15.16
N SER A 294 3.22 -21.60 16.23
CA SER A 294 3.14 -20.39 17.04
C SER A 294 3.72 -19.15 16.35
N THR A 295 3.87 -19.16 15.03
CA THR A 295 4.33 -18.04 14.21
C THR A 295 3.28 -17.72 13.16
N GLN A 296 2.82 -16.48 13.15
CA GLN A 296 1.87 -15.96 12.17
C GLN A 296 2.41 -16.15 10.76
N LYS A 297 1.55 -16.68 9.88
CA LYS A 297 1.85 -16.82 8.45
C LYS A 297 0.57 -16.84 7.62
N LEU A 298 0.69 -16.51 6.35
CA LEU A 298 -0.34 -16.74 5.33
C LEU A 298 -0.75 -18.23 5.30
N THR A 299 -2.06 -18.51 5.25
CA THR A 299 -2.59 -19.87 5.12
C THR A 299 -3.74 -19.94 4.12
N PRO A 300 -3.73 -20.88 3.15
CA PRO A 300 -4.88 -21.11 2.27
C PRO A 300 -5.97 -21.92 2.96
N TYR A 301 -5.68 -22.60 4.09
CA TYR A 301 -6.59 -23.59 4.69
C TYR A 301 -7.69 -22.98 5.58
N ILE A 302 -7.71 -21.65 5.70
CA ILE A 302 -8.81 -20.87 6.27
C ILE A 302 -9.34 -19.98 5.15
N PRO A 303 -10.21 -20.50 4.26
CA PRO A 303 -10.62 -19.76 3.08
C PRO A 303 -11.49 -18.54 3.41
N VAL A 304 -11.33 -17.52 2.59
CA VAL A 304 -12.13 -16.28 2.62
C VAL A 304 -13.23 -16.39 1.58
N TYR A 305 -14.44 -15.99 1.98
CA TYR A 305 -15.58 -15.89 1.09
C TYR A 305 -16.05 -14.46 1.02
N LEU A 306 -16.22 -13.98 -0.20
CA LEU A 306 -16.79 -12.67 -0.48
C LEU A 306 -18.09 -12.88 -1.27
N ASN A 307 -19.19 -12.27 -0.79
CA ASN A 307 -20.51 -12.44 -1.41
C ASN A 307 -20.95 -13.91 -1.57
N GLY A 308 -20.51 -14.77 -0.65
CA GLY A 308 -20.77 -16.20 -0.66
C GLY A 308 -19.94 -17.01 -1.67
N GLN A 309 -19.03 -16.38 -2.41
CA GLN A 309 -18.09 -17.04 -3.33
C GLN A 309 -16.72 -17.16 -2.69
N LEU A 310 -16.00 -18.24 -2.98
CA LEU A 310 -14.61 -18.41 -2.55
C LEU A 310 -13.74 -17.33 -3.19
N ALA A 311 -13.16 -16.46 -2.37
CA ALA A 311 -12.31 -15.36 -2.79
C ALA A 311 -10.82 -15.70 -2.65
N TYR A 312 -10.47 -16.53 -1.65
CA TYR A 312 -9.10 -16.97 -1.41
C TYR A 312 -9.07 -18.29 -0.63
N GLY A 313 -8.00 -19.06 -0.83
CA GLY A 313 -7.70 -20.28 -0.11
C GLY A 313 -8.36 -21.52 -0.68
N GLU A 314 -8.38 -22.58 0.13
CA GLU A 314 -8.78 -23.92 -0.27
C GLU A 314 -9.78 -24.52 0.72
N GLU A 315 -10.82 -25.14 0.17
CA GLU A 315 -11.76 -25.97 0.93
C GLU A 315 -11.25 -27.42 1.03
N PRO A 316 -11.61 -28.17 2.08
CA PRO A 316 -11.34 -29.59 2.14
C PRO A 316 -11.97 -30.31 0.94
N PRO A 317 -11.30 -31.34 0.37
CA PRO A 317 -11.81 -32.06 -0.79
C PRO A 317 -13.25 -32.57 -0.59
N THR A 318 -14.10 -32.31 -1.58
CA THR A 318 -15.38 -33.00 -1.71
C THR A 318 -15.20 -34.24 -2.61
N PRO A 319 -15.81 -35.39 -2.27
CA PRO A 319 -15.60 -36.66 -2.95
C PRO A 319 -16.18 -36.72 -4.36
#